data_AF-A0A517VHR3-F1
#
_entry.id   AF-A0A517VHR3-F1
#
_cell.length_a   1.000
_cell.length_b   1.000
_cell.length_c   1.000
_cell.angle_alpha   90.00
_cell.angle_beta   90.00
_cell.angle_gamma   90.00
#
_symmetry.space_group_name_H-M   'P 1'
#
loop_
_entity.id
_entity.type
_entity.pdbx_description
1 polymer ?
#
loop_
_entity_poly.entity_id
_entity_poly.type
_entity_poly.pdbx_seq_one_letter_code
_entity_poly.pdbx_strand_id
1 'polypeptide(L)'
;MGPFYAPITPPKWVRFARQSPILRSSESILDPLTAYTERLLLTPENIEQLRIQLNRRRTELKRQQNNLLKLVMGNDDPPEFVAEKAREIQSQLDDLKLDEERLQSQLSQARSLPTRDKIAAKFLEAAEQVLSMDRTAGDVLERILKGPIRAVPCQQLGSNKVVLRAEMTLQLVKFGGQGLSLQLPGEEQLAANPEVFEEEITVDLFEASSTPANAMSALEFYDRDPDHRPTLEEIGAHLEISKRGAHLALKMGKELQERGLTDPFIPLTEAPENASRWRPKQTA
;
A
#
# COMPACT_ATOMS: atom_id res chain seq x y z
N MET A 1 -32.62 2.98 11.13
CA MET A 1 -32.32 3.28 9.71
C MET A 1 -30.97 2.65 9.40
N GLY A 2 -30.95 1.59 8.59
CA GLY A 2 -29.69 0.95 8.16
C GLY A 2 -29.13 1.64 6.91
N PRO A 3 -27.81 1.60 6.68
CA PRO A 3 -27.21 2.14 5.47
C PRO A 3 -27.63 1.31 4.26
N PHE A 4 -28.20 1.99 3.27
CA PHE A 4 -28.57 1.42 1.97
C PHE A 4 -27.28 1.23 1.14
N TYR A 5 -26.79 0.00 1.03
CA TYR A 5 -25.76 -0.36 0.04
C TYR A 5 -26.47 -0.78 -1.25
N ALA A 6 -26.44 0.08 -2.27
CA ALA A 6 -26.80 -0.35 -3.61
C ALA A 6 -25.60 -1.15 -4.19
N PRO A 7 -25.80 -2.36 -4.74
CA PRO A 7 -24.73 -3.09 -5.41
C PRO A 7 -24.30 -2.30 -6.65
N ILE A 8 -23.07 -1.79 -6.62
CA ILE A 8 -22.44 -1.10 -7.75
C ILE A 8 -21.99 -2.19 -8.73
N THR A 9 -22.74 -2.40 -9.82
CA THR A 9 -22.24 -3.15 -10.98
C THR A 9 -21.03 -2.42 -11.57
N PRO A 10 -19.95 -3.12 -12.00
CA PRO A 10 -18.68 -2.49 -12.34
C PRO A 10 -18.86 -1.45 -13.45
N PRO A 11 -18.76 -0.14 -13.16
CA PRO A 11 -19.00 0.94 -14.11
C PRO A 11 -17.80 1.18 -15.03
N LYS A 12 -18.07 1.93 -16.11
CA LYS A 12 -17.12 2.37 -17.14
C LYS A 12 -15.87 3.15 -16.64
N TRP A 13 -15.72 3.40 -15.33
CA TRP A 13 -14.53 4.05 -14.74
C TRP A 13 -13.24 3.23 -14.89
N VAL A 14 -13.36 1.92 -15.15
CA VAL A 14 -12.24 0.97 -15.32
C VAL A 14 -11.29 1.34 -16.48
N ARG A 15 -11.74 2.07 -17.50
CA ARG A 15 -10.83 2.55 -18.57
C ARG A 15 -9.95 3.71 -18.12
N PHE A 16 -10.34 4.47 -17.09
CA PHE A 16 -9.68 5.71 -16.66
C PHE A 16 -8.57 5.47 -15.63
N ALA A 17 -8.68 4.40 -14.85
CA ALA A 17 -7.61 3.96 -13.94
C ALA A 17 -6.36 3.43 -14.67
N ARG A 18 -6.31 3.43 -16.02
CA ARG A 18 -5.13 3.02 -16.80
C ARG A 18 -4.00 4.06 -16.85
N GLN A 19 -4.24 5.28 -16.35
CA GLN A 19 -3.20 6.26 -16.04
C GLN A 19 -3.08 6.49 -14.53
N SER A 20 -3.23 5.39 -13.77
CA SER A 20 -3.60 5.43 -12.35
C SER A 20 -2.66 6.31 -11.52
N PRO A 21 -3.21 7.25 -10.73
CA PRO A 21 -2.53 7.82 -9.57
C PRO A 21 -1.83 6.71 -8.77
N ILE A 22 -2.49 5.56 -8.59
CA ILE A 22 -1.99 4.35 -7.92
C ILE A 22 -0.64 3.87 -8.49
N LEU A 23 -0.41 3.95 -9.80
CA LEU A 23 0.86 3.52 -10.40
C LEU A 23 1.97 4.56 -10.19
N ARG A 24 1.67 5.86 -10.31
CA ARG A 24 2.64 6.93 -10.01
C ARG A 24 3.02 6.94 -8.53
N SER A 25 2.01 6.81 -7.68
CA SER A 25 2.09 6.57 -6.25
C SER A 25 3.00 5.40 -5.91
N SER A 26 2.83 4.25 -6.58
CA SER A 26 3.63 3.06 -6.33
C SER A 26 5.13 3.30 -6.53
N GLU A 27 5.55 4.02 -7.59
CA GLU A 27 6.97 4.30 -7.84
C GLU A 27 7.63 5.08 -6.70
N SER A 28 6.93 6.07 -6.13
CA SER A 28 7.46 6.88 -5.04
C SER A 28 7.68 6.10 -3.73
N ILE A 29 7.02 4.94 -3.60
CA ILE A 29 7.02 4.14 -2.37
C ILE A 29 7.89 2.89 -2.51
N LEU A 30 8.30 2.51 -3.72
CA LEU A 30 9.18 1.37 -3.95
C LEU A 30 10.50 1.49 -3.19
N ASP A 31 11.15 2.65 -3.22
CA ASP A 31 12.45 2.83 -2.57
C ASP A 31 12.33 2.81 -1.03
N PRO A 32 11.39 3.55 -0.39
CA PRO A 32 11.10 3.41 1.04
C PRO A 32 10.74 1.98 1.45
N LEU A 33 9.92 1.28 0.66
CA LEU A 33 9.47 -0.08 0.96
C LEU A 33 10.61 -1.07 0.81
N THR A 34 11.46 -0.92 -0.20
CA THR A 34 12.67 -1.74 -0.38
C THR A 34 13.61 -1.54 0.81
N ALA A 35 13.95 -0.28 1.13
CA ALA A 35 14.82 0.04 2.27
C ALA A 35 14.25 -0.45 3.62
N TYR A 36 12.92 -0.43 3.77
CA TYR A 36 12.26 -0.97 4.95
C TYR A 36 12.29 -2.50 5.00
N THR A 37 12.00 -3.19 3.89
CA THR A 37 12.13 -4.65 3.81
C THR A 37 13.55 -5.12 4.06
N GLU A 38 14.54 -4.37 3.55
CA GLU A 38 15.96 -4.59 3.86
C GLU A 38 16.21 -4.41 5.36
N ARG A 39 15.78 -3.32 5.98
CA ARG A 39 15.96 -3.11 7.44
C ARG A 39 15.31 -4.19 8.28
N LEU A 40 14.10 -4.61 7.95
CA LEU A 40 13.35 -5.61 8.72
C LEU A 40 13.98 -7.01 8.61
N LEU A 41 14.42 -7.39 7.40
CA LEU A 41 15.05 -8.68 7.15
C LEU A 41 16.53 -8.72 7.58
N LEU A 42 17.18 -7.56 7.59
CA LEU A 42 18.59 -7.41 7.96
C LEU A 42 18.80 -6.97 9.40
N THR A 43 17.77 -6.74 10.24
CA THR A 43 18.00 -6.38 11.66
C THR A 43 18.81 -7.47 12.36
N PRO A 44 20.14 -7.30 12.52
CA PRO A 44 21.02 -8.38 12.97
C PRO A 44 20.89 -8.58 14.48
N GLU A 45 20.44 -7.55 15.19
CA GLU A 45 20.37 -7.50 16.65
C GLU A 45 19.41 -8.55 17.22
N ASN A 46 18.23 -8.77 16.60
CA ASN A 46 17.30 -9.80 17.07
C ASN A 46 17.84 -11.22 16.80
N ILE A 47 18.46 -11.43 15.64
CA ILE A 47 18.95 -12.76 15.23
C ILE A 47 20.18 -13.16 16.04
N GLU A 48 21.14 -12.26 16.23
CA GLU A 48 22.32 -12.53 17.06
C GLU A 48 21.93 -12.68 18.54
N GLN A 49 20.98 -11.90 19.06
CA GLN A 49 20.47 -12.12 20.42
C GLN A 49 19.81 -13.49 20.60
N LEU A 50 18.96 -13.91 19.66
CA LEU A 50 18.35 -15.24 19.66
C LEU A 50 19.41 -16.34 19.58
N ARG A 51 20.42 -16.18 18.72
CA ARG A 51 21.54 -17.12 18.59
C ARG A 51 22.36 -17.22 19.87
N ILE A 52 22.63 -16.09 20.52
CA ILE A 52 23.31 -16.04 21.82
C ILE A 52 22.46 -16.75 22.90
N GLN A 53 21.14 -16.52 22.93
CA GLN A 53 20.24 -17.16 23.89
C GLN A 53 20.16 -18.67 23.69
N LEU A 54 19.99 -19.14 22.46
CA LEU A 54 19.98 -20.56 22.12
C LEU A 54 21.31 -21.24 22.48
N ASN A 55 22.44 -20.60 22.15
CA ASN A 55 23.76 -21.12 22.53
C ASN A 55 23.94 -21.19 24.05
N ARG A 56 23.52 -20.17 24.80
CA ARG A 56 23.56 -20.20 26.27
C ARG A 56 22.75 -21.36 26.82
N ARG A 57 21.50 -21.51 26.38
CA ARG A 57 20.61 -22.59 26.82
C ARG A 57 21.17 -23.97 26.47
N ARG A 58 21.76 -24.13 25.28
CA ARG A 58 22.46 -25.36 24.88
C ARG A 58 23.65 -25.67 25.78
N THR A 59 24.48 -24.68 26.09
CA THR A 59 25.63 -24.88 26.99
C THR A 59 25.18 -25.28 28.40
N GLU A 60 24.09 -24.71 28.90
CA GLU A 60 23.51 -25.05 30.20
C GLU A 60 22.95 -26.47 30.23
N LEU A 61 22.14 -26.86 29.24
CA LEU A 61 21.60 -28.22 29.14
C LEU A 61 22.70 -29.28 29.00
N LYS A 62 23.75 -29.01 28.21
CA LYS A 62 24.93 -29.88 28.12
C LYS A 62 25.67 -29.99 29.45
N ARG A 63 25.76 -28.90 30.21
CA ARG A 63 26.37 -28.93 31.55
C ARG A 63 25.53 -29.78 32.51
N GLN A 64 24.21 -29.66 32.49
CA GLN A 64 23.30 -30.49 33.28
C GLN A 64 23.41 -31.97 32.90
N GLN A 65 23.43 -32.28 31.60
CA GLN A 65 23.65 -33.64 31.09
C GLN A 65 24.99 -34.22 31.57
N ASN A 66 26.09 -33.47 31.46
CA ASN A 66 27.40 -33.91 31.93
C ASN A 66 27.44 -34.11 33.46
N ASN A 67 26.72 -33.29 34.22
CA ASN A 67 26.64 -33.46 35.67
C ASN A 67 25.86 -34.72 36.05
N LEU A 68 24.76 -35.03 35.36
CA LEU A 68 24.03 -36.29 35.54
C LEU A 68 24.90 -37.48 35.16
N LEU A 69 25.66 -37.38 34.07
CA LEU A 69 26.56 -38.45 33.63
C LEU A 69 27.64 -38.75 34.67
N LYS A 70 28.19 -37.71 35.32
CA LYS A 70 29.11 -37.88 36.46
C LYS A 70 28.45 -38.56 37.68
N LEU A 71 27.18 -38.26 37.96
CA LEU A 71 26.42 -38.89 39.05
C LEU A 71 26.14 -40.37 38.79
N VAL A 72 25.86 -40.72 37.53
CA VAL A 72 25.69 -42.11 37.09
C VAL A 72 27.01 -42.87 37.16
N MET A 73 28.12 -42.27 36.70
CA MET A 73 29.43 -42.92 36.76
C MET A 73 29.98 -43.12 38.18
N GLY A 74 29.43 -42.40 39.17
CA GLY A 74 29.85 -42.49 40.58
C GLY A 74 29.02 -43.44 41.44
N ASN A 75 27.92 -44.00 40.90
CA ASN A 75 27.04 -44.93 41.60
C ASN A 75 26.74 -46.13 40.70
N ASP A 76 26.99 -47.36 41.18
CA ASP A 76 26.76 -48.59 40.41
C ASP A 76 25.27 -48.82 40.08
N ASP A 77 24.35 -48.18 40.82
CA ASP A 77 22.91 -48.27 40.61
C ASP A 77 22.28 -46.86 40.64
N PRO A 78 22.08 -46.21 39.47
CA PRO A 78 21.59 -44.85 39.42
C PRO A 78 20.10 -44.78 39.82
N PRO A 79 19.72 -43.86 40.72
CA PRO A 79 18.33 -43.69 41.14
C PRO A 79 17.39 -43.39 39.97
N GLU A 80 16.14 -43.83 40.06
CA GLU A 80 15.12 -43.68 39.00
C GLU A 80 14.91 -42.21 38.56
N PHE A 81 15.04 -41.26 39.49
CA PHE A 81 14.95 -39.82 39.17
C PHE A 81 16.04 -39.34 38.20
N VAL A 82 17.21 -40.00 38.16
CA VAL A 82 18.31 -39.67 37.24
C VAL A 82 17.94 -40.04 35.81
N ALA A 83 17.30 -41.20 35.62
CA ALA A 83 16.81 -41.65 34.32
C ALA A 83 15.67 -40.76 33.79
N GLU A 84 14.80 -40.27 34.68
CA GLU A 84 13.74 -39.33 34.33
C GLU A 84 14.30 -37.96 33.94
N LYS A 85 15.23 -37.40 34.73
CA LYS A 85 15.89 -36.13 34.39
C LYS A 85 16.73 -36.20 33.12
N ALA A 86 17.37 -37.33 32.85
CA ALA A 86 18.10 -37.54 31.59
C ALA A 86 17.15 -37.49 30.38
N ARG A 87 15.95 -38.09 30.48
CA ARG A 87 14.92 -38.01 29.44
C ARG A 87 14.41 -36.59 29.24
N GLU A 88 14.17 -35.85 30.32
CA GLU A 88 13.73 -34.44 30.24
C GLU A 88 14.78 -33.56 29.55
N ILE A 89 16.05 -33.67 29.94
CA ILE A 89 17.14 -32.89 29.31
C ILE A 89 17.31 -33.28 27.84
N GLN A 90 17.17 -34.56 27.51
CA GLN A 90 17.24 -35.00 26.11
C GLN A 90 16.09 -34.40 25.28
N SER A 91 14.86 -34.41 25.81
CA SER A 91 13.71 -33.76 25.16
C SER A 91 13.97 -32.26 24.94
N GLN A 92 14.50 -31.56 25.94
CA GLN A 92 14.80 -30.13 25.84
C GLN A 92 15.93 -29.84 24.84
N LEU A 93 16.90 -30.74 24.69
CA LEU A 93 17.96 -30.64 23.67
C LEU A 93 17.40 -30.88 22.26
N ASP A 94 16.46 -31.80 22.11
CA ASP A 94 15.80 -32.09 20.83
C ASP A 94 14.91 -30.91 20.41
N ASP A 95 14.15 -30.33 21.33
CA ASP A 95 13.38 -29.10 21.10
C ASP A 95 14.30 -27.93 20.70
N LEU A 96 15.41 -27.74 21.41
CA LEU A 96 16.37 -26.68 21.10
C LEU A 96 17.01 -26.89 19.72
N LYS A 97 17.23 -28.13 19.29
CA LYS A 97 17.73 -28.44 17.96
C LYS A 97 16.72 -28.05 16.87
N LEU A 98 15.43 -28.30 17.10
CA LEU A 98 14.36 -27.85 16.20
C LEU A 98 14.32 -26.32 16.11
N ASP A 99 14.50 -25.62 17.24
CA ASP A 99 14.59 -24.15 17.26
C ASP A 99 15.83 -23.63 16.49
N GLU A 100 16.99 -24.28 16.65
CA GLU A 100 18.21 -23.96 15.88
C GLU A 100 17.98 -24.17 14.37
N GLU A 101 17.37 -25.29 13.96
CA GLU A 101 17.06 -25.59 12.56
C GLU A 101 16.06 -24.58 11.98
N ARG A 102 15.06 -24.17 12.76
CA ARG A 102 14.09 -23.14 12.38
C ARG A 102 14.75 -21.78 12.19
N LEU A 103 15.61 -21.36 13.12
CA LEU A 103 16.37 -20.11 13.01
C LEU A 103 17.31 -20.13 11.79
N GLN A 104 17.93 -21.28 11.50
CA GLN A 104 18.82 -21.42 10.35
C GLN A 104 18.05 -21.41 9.02
N SER A 105 16.83 -21.97 9.00
CA SER A 105 15.91 -21.85 7.87
C SER A 105 15.45 -20.41 7.65
N GLN A 106 15.13 -19.68 8.71
CA GLN A 106 14.82 -18.25 8.64
C GLN A 106 15.99 -17.43 8.10
N LEU A 107 17.22 -17.74 8.52
CA LEU A 107 18.44 -17.10 8.02
C LEU A 107 18.71 -17.39 6.54
N SER A 108 18.46 -18.62 6.07
CA SER A 108 18.63 -18.96 4.67
C SER A 108 17.55 -18.31 3.79
N GLN A 109 16.33 -18.13 4.30
CA GLN A 109 15.27 -17.38 3.65
C GLN A 109 15.53 -15.86 3.63
N ALA A 110 16.05 -15.30 4.73
CA ALA A 110 16.42 -13.88 4.82
C ALA A 110 17.52 -13.51 3.82
N ARG A 111 18.33 -14.47 3.36
CA ARG A 111 19.34 -14.26 2.30
C ARG A 111 18.75 -14.07 0.91
N SER A 112 17.51 -14.47 0.64
CA SER A 112 16.84 -14.12 -0.62
C SER A 112 15.97 -12.89 -0.43
N LEU A 113 16.63 -11.76 -0.13
CA LEU A 113 15.96 -10.46 -0.15
C LEU A 113 15.31 -10.25 -1.52
N PRO A 114 14.03 -9.85 -1.57
CA PRO A 114 13.40 -9.49 -2.83
C PRO A 114 14.13 -8.27 -3.39
N THR A 115 14.56 -8.35 -4.64
CA THR A 115 15.09 -7.16 -5.32
C THR A 115 13.98 -6.13 -5.50
N ARG A 116 14.34 -4.85 -5.58
CA ARG A 116 13.43 -3.76 -5.94
C ARG A 116 12.53 -4.12 -7.13
N ASP A 117 13.11 -4.71 -8.16
CA ASP A 117 12.39 -5.10 -9.38
C ASP A 117 11.34 -6.19 -9.11
N LYS A 118 11.62 -7.12 -8.18
CA LYS A 118 10.66 -8.16 -7.79
C LYS A 118 9.49 -7.57 -7.00
N ILE A 119 9.76 -6.59 -6.14
CA ILE A 119 8.73 -5.83 -5.41
C ILE A 119 7.87 -5.05 -6.42
N ALA A 120 8.50 -4.32 -7.35
CA ALA A 120 7.82 -3.55 -8.38
C ALA A 120 6.93 -4.45 -9.27
N ALA A 121 7.45 -5.59 -9.72
CA ALA A 121 6.68 -6.55 -10.53
C ALA A 121 5.44 -7.05 -9.80
N LYS A 122 5.53 -7.29 -8.49
CA LYS A 122 4.39 -7.71 -7.68
C LYS A 122 3.37 -6.60 -7.48
N PHE A 123 3.82 -5.36 -7.31
CA PHE A 123 2.94 -4.19 -7.28
C PHE A 123 2.16 -4.03 -8.59
N LEU A 124 2.87 -4.14 -9.71
CA LEU A 124 2.25 -4.10 -11.04
C LEU A 124 1.24 -5.23 -11.22
N GLU A 125 1.59 -6.46 -10.83
CA GLU A 125 0.70 -7.62 -10.94
C GLU A 125 -0.61 -7.40 -10.15
N ALA A 126 -0.55 -6.93 -8.91
CA ALA A 126 -1.80 -6.69 -8.16
C ALA A 126 -2.54 -5.44 -8.64
N ALA A 127 -1.83 -4.39 -9.09
CA ALA A 127 -2.48 -3.25 -9.71
C ALA A 127 -3.26 -3.71 -10.96
N GLU A 128 -2.68 -4.57 -11.79
CA GLU A 128 -3.37 -5.19 -12.93
C GLU A 128 -4.57 -6.01 -12.49
N GLN A 129 -4.47 -6.82 -11.42
CA GLN A 129 -5.60 -7.58 -10.87
C GLN A 129 -6.74 -6.69 -10.35
N VAL A 130 -6.40 -5.57 -9.72
CA VAL A 130 -7.40 -4.58 -9.29
C VAL A 130 -8.05 -3.92 -10.50
N LEU A 131 -7.25 -3.58 -11.52
CA LEU A 131 -7.72 -2.94 -12.75
C LEU A 131 -8.54 -3.88 -13.64
N SER A 132 -8.30 -5.18 -13.61
CA SER A 132 -9.06 -6.18 -14.37
C SER A 132 -10.45 -6.45 -13.79
N MET A 133 -10.70 -6.04 -12.54
CA MET A 133 -11.96 -6.28 -11.81
C MET A 133 -12.31 -7.76 -11.72
N ASP A 134 -11.28 -8.60 -11.59
CA ASP A 134 -11.45 -10.03 -11.41
C ASP A 134 -12.17 -10.30 -10.08
N ARG A 135 -12.70 -11.51 -9.90
CA ARG A 135 -13.38 -11.89 -8.64
C ARG A 135 -12.48 -11.73 -7.41
N THR A 136 -11.17 -11.73 -7.61
CA THR A 136 -10.13 -11.55 -6.59
C THR A 136 -9.77 -10.08 -6.32
N ALA A 137 -10.21 -9.13 -7.16
CA ALA A 137 -9.90 -7.72 -7.00
C ALA A 137 -10.45 -7.15 -5.69
N GLY A 138 -11.62 -7.62 -5.25
CA GLY A 138 -12.19 -7.28 -3.95
C GLY A 138 -11.27 -7.68 -2.79
N ASP A 139 -10.77 -8.91 -2.80
CA ASP A 139 -9.86 -9.42 -1.77
C ASP A 139 -8.53 -8.65 -1.75
N VAL A 140 -8.02 -8.26 -2.93
CA VAL A 140 -6.80 -7.45 -3.03
C VAL A 140 -7.03 -6.05 -2.47
N LEU A 141 -8.14 -5.41 -2.86
CA LEU A 141 -8.52 -4.09 -2.36
C LEU A 141 -8.74 -4.10 -0.84
N GLU A 142 -9.47 -5.07 -0.30
CA GLU A 142 -9.72 -5.19 1.13
C GLU A 142 -8.42 -5.34 1.94
N ARG A 143 -7.41 -5.99 1.38
CA ARG A 143 -6.09 -6.12 2.01
C ARG A 143 -5.30 -4.81 2.04
N ILE A 144 -5.37 -4.03 0.96
CA ILE A 144 -4.58 -2.79 0.85
C ILE A 144 -5.30 -1.58 1.43
N LEU A 145 -6.62 -1.60 1.54
CA LEU A 145 -7.38 -0.45 2.02
C LEU A 145 -7.27 -0.32 3.54
N LYS A 146 -6.91 0.88 3.99
CA LYS A 146 -7.06 1.31 5.38
C LYS A 146 -8.41 2.01 5.53
N GLY A 147 -9.43 1.25 5.91
CA GLY A 147 -10.77 1.76 6.17
C GLY A 147 -11.67 1.85 4.92
N PRO A 148 -12.81 2.56 5.03
CA PRO A 148 -13.80 2.60 3.96
C PRO A 148 -13.40 3.55 2.83
N ILE A 149 -13.81 3.23 1.60
CA ILE A 149 -13.76 4.16 0.47
C ILE A 149 -14.82 5.23 0.68
N ARG A 150 -14.40 6.50 0.69
CA ARG A 150 -15.29 7.65 0.88
C ARG A 150 -15.65 8.25 -0.48
N ALA A 151 -16.94 8.40 -0.74
CA ALA A 151 -17.40 9.16 -1.89
C ALA A 151 -17.44 10.65 -1.53
N VAL A 152 -16.55 11.45 -2.12
CA VAL A 152 -16.45 12.88 -1.90
C VAL A 152 -17.08 13.64 -3.07
N PRO A 153 -18.11 14.46 -2.82
CA PRO A 153 -18.67 15.32 -3.84
C PRO A 153 -17.73 16.48 -4.15
N CYS A 154 -17.50 16.73 -5.43
CA CYS A 154 -16.69 17.84 -5.90
C CYS A 154 -17.45 18.69 -6.91
N GLN A 155 -17.32 20.01 -6.82
CA GLN A 155 -17.85 20.94 -7.80
C GLN A 155 -16.77 21.33 -8.82
N GLN A 156 -17.11 21.27 -10.10
CA GLN A 156 -16.23 21.80 -11.13
C GLN A 156 -16.17 23.33 -11.03
N LEU A 157 -14.96 23.89 -11.00
CA LEU A 157 -14.69 25.31 -10.94
C LEU A 157 -15.47 26.08 -12.04
N GLY A 158 -16.16 27.14 -11.64
CA GLY A 158 -16.94 27.98 -12.55
C GLY A 158 -18.19 27.30 -13.13
N SER A 159 -18.62 26.15 -12.59
CA SER A 159 -19.78 25.39 -13.07
C SER A 159 -20.68 24.94 -11.92
N ASN A 160 -21.94 24.61 -12.21
CA ASN A 160 -22.88 23.98 -11.29
C ASN A 160 -22.90 22.44 -11.42
N LYS A 161 -21.89 21.88 -12.08
CA LYS A 161 -21.70 20.44 -12.22
C LYS A 161 -21.02 19.90 -10.96
N VAL A 162 -21.70 18.96 -10.31
CA VAL A 162 -21.15 18.18 -9.21
C VAL A 162 -20.83 16.78 -9.73
N VAL A 163 -19.67 16.28 -9.33
CA VAL A 163 -19.15 14.95 -9.63
C VAL A 163 -18.76 14.25 -8.33
N LEU A 164 -18.59 12.93 -8.37
CA LEU A 164 -18.14 12.14 -7.23
C LEU A 164 -16.72 11.66 -7.46
N ARG A 165 -15.88 11.81 -6.45
CA ARG A 165 -14.56 11.18 -6.36
C ARG A 165 -14.57 10.14 -5.25
N ALA A 166 -13.73 9.12 -5.39
CA ALA A 166 -13.45 8.18 -4.32
C ALA A 166 -12.14 8.59 -3.66
N GLU A 167 -12.20 8.90 -2.37
CA GLU A 167 -11.03 9.05 -1.50
C GLU A 167 -10.84 7.75 -0.73
N MET A 168 -9.60 7.25 -0.72
CA MET A 168 -9.25 6.03 -0.01
C MET A 168 -7.81 6.10 0.48
N THR A 169 -7.53 5.46 1.61
CA THR A 169 -6.17 5.34 2.13
C THR A 169 -5.66 3.94 1.83
N LEU A 170 -4.53 3.82 1.15
CA LEU A 170 -3.83 2.56 0.93
C LEU A 170 -2.78 2.34 2.01
N GLN A 171 -2.68 1.12 2.52
CA GLN A 171 -1.65 0.66 3.45
C GLN A 171 -0.72 -0.31 2.73
N LEU A 172 0.35 0.23 2.15
CA LEU A 172 1.20 -0.51 1.21
C LEU A 172 2.10 -1.56 1.91
N VAL A 173 2.27 -1.50 3.23
CA VAL A 173 2.95 -2.57 4.00
C VAL A 173 2.22 -3.91 3.87
N LYS A 174 0.88 -3.89 3.85
CA LYS A 174 0.07 -5.10 3.74
C LYS A 174 0.24 -5.79 2.39
N PHE A 175 0.74 -5.06 1.41
CA PHE A 175 1.15 -5.60 0.12
C PHE A 175 2.37 -6.54 0.25
N GLY A 176 3.34 -6.16 1.08
CA GLY A 176 4.58 -6.90 1.31
C GLY A 176 4.44 -8.14 2.19
N GLY A 177 3.60 -8.08 3.23
CA GLY A 177 3.50 -9.14 4.25
C GLY A 177 2.86 -10.44 3.78
N GLN A 178 1.93 -10.39 2.81
CA GLN A 178 1.23 -11.60 2.33
C GLN A 178 1.19 -11.72 0.80
N GLY A 179 1.28 -10.61 0.05
CA GLY A 179 1.28 -10.63 -1.43
C GLY A 179 2.64 -10.94 -2.06
N LEU A 180 3.73 -10.65 -1.34
CA LEU A 180 5.10 -10.93 -1.80
C LEU A 180 5.64 -12.29 -1.31
N SER A 181 4.87 -13.07 -0.55
CA SER A 181 5.36 -14.28 0.17
C SER A 181 6.68 -14.03 0.91
N LEU A 182 6.90 -12.79 1.36
CA LEU A 182 7.99 -12.48 2.26
C LEU A 182 7.48 -12.89 3.62
N GLN A 183 7.94 -14.04 4.10
CA GLN A 183 7.72 -14.49 5.47
C GLN A 183 8.45 -13.52 6.40
N LEU A 184 7.89 -12.32 6.57
CA LEU A 184 8.40 -11.33 7.50
C LEU A 184 8.11 -11.85 8.92
N PRO A 185 9.09 -11.81 9.83
CA PRO A 185 8.89 -12.30 11.18
C PRO A 185 7.88 -11.41 11.93
N GLY A 186 6.67 -11.94 12.14
CA GLY A 186 5.64 -11.42 13.05
C GLY A 186 4.95 -10.13 12.59
N GLU A 187 3.64 -10.20 12.30
CA GLU A 187 2.78 -9.02 12.03
C GLU A 187 2.85 -7.97 13.16
N GLU A 188 3.19 -8.37 14.38
CA GLU A 188 3.29 -7.49 15.55
C GLU A 188 4.48 -6.49 15.49
N GLN A 189 5.58 -6.80 14.80
CA GLN A 189 6.72 -5.87 14.66
C GLN A 189 6.52 -4.85 13.52
N LEU A 190 5.65 -5.15 12.56
CA LEU A 190 5.29 -4.24 11.46
C LEU A 190 4.45 -3.04 11.93
N ALA A 191 3.84 -3.11 13.12
CA ALA A 191 2.98 -2.08 13.67
C ALA A 191 3.72 -0.85 14.25
N ALA A 192 5.06 -0.85 14.27
CA ALA A 192 5.83 0.19 14.95
C ALA A 192 5.92 1.54 14.20
N ASN A 193 5.56 1.61 12.91
CA ASN A 193 5.49 2.89 12.16
C ASN A 193 4.52 2.77 10.95
N PRO A 194 3.19 2.72 11.19
CA PRO A 194 2.21 2.51 10.13
C PRO A 194 2.12 3.71 9.15
N GLU A 195 2.42 4.92 9.61
CA GLU A 195 2.27 6.16 8.82
C GLU A 195 3.22 6.26 7.61
N VAL A 196 4.34 5.53 7.61
CA VAL A 196 5.37 5.62 6.55
C VAL A 196 4.89 5.04 5.20
N PHE A 197 3.79 4.29 5.21
CA PHE A 197 3.31 3.54 4.04
C PHE A 197 1.82 3.70 3.81
N GLU A 198 1.25 4.75 4.39
CA GLU A 198 -0.11 5.15 4.13
C GLU A 198 -0.13 6.21 3.04
N GLU A 199 -0.96 5.97 2.03
CA GLU A 199 -1.12 6.91 0.94
C GLU A 199 -2.59 7.20 0.70
N GLU A 200 -2.94 8.47 0.76
CA GLU A 200 -4.27 8.93 0.41
C GLU A 200 -4.36 9.11 -1.11
N ILE A 201 -5.27 8.36 -1.71
CA ILE A 201 -5.49 8.36 -3.15
C ILE A 201 -6.90 8.86 -3.42
N THR A 202 -6.98 9.79 -4.35
CA THR A 202 -8.23 10.28 -4.92
C THR A 202 -8.40 9.73 -6.33
N VAL A 203 -9.54 9.11 -6.59
CA VAL A 203 -9.89 8.52 -7.89
C VAL A 203 -11.16 9.17 -8.43
N ASP A 204 -11.11 9.62 -9.69
CA ASP A 204 -12.28 10.13 -10.39
C ASP A 204 -13.25 8.99 -10.73
N LEU A 205 -14.49 9.07 -10.24
CA LEU A 205 -15.56 8.13 -10.60
C LEU A 205 -16.33 8.58 -11.85
N PHE A 206 -15.75 9.49 -12.62
CA PHE A 206 -16.36 10.14 -13.78
C PHE A 206 -15.31 10.46 -14.85
N GLU A 207 -15.77 10.71 -16.07
CA GLU A 207 -14.93 11.26 -17.14
C GLU A 207 -15.04 12.78 -17.12
N ALA A 208 -13.91 13.45 -16.91
CA ALA A 208 -13.83 14.89 -17.01
C ALA A 208 -14.19 15.35 -18.43
N SER A 209 -15.01 16.39 -18.54
CA SER A 209 -15.26 17.00 -19.85
C SER A 209 -13.97 17.62 -20.42
N SER A 210 -13.92 17.81 -21.73
CA SER A 210 -12.75 18.36 -22.45
C SER A 210 -12.14 19.61 -21.79
N THR A 211 -12.94 20.55 -21.29
CA THR A 211 -12.42 21.77 -20.65
C THR A 211 -11.59 21.51 -19.37
N PRO A 212 -12.13 20.93 -18.28
CA PRO A 212 -11.35 20.65 -17.07
C PRO A 212 -10.20 19.65 -17.33
N ALA A 213 -10.40 18.66 -18.21
CA ALA A 213 -9.35 17.69 -18.53
C ALA A 213 -8.10 18.32 -19.17
N ASN A 214 -8.25 19.44 -19.87
CA ASN A 214 -7.18 20.10 -20.62
C ASN A 214 -6.75 21.44 -20.02
N ALA A 215 -7.29 21.85 -18.86
CA ALA A 215 -7.11 23.20 -18.32
C ALA A 215 -5.63 23.52 -18.01
N MET A 216 -4.96 22.65 -17.26
CA MET A 216 -3.55 22.84 -16.89
C MET A 216 -2.62 22.71 -18.10
N SER A 217 -2.83 21.72 -18.97
CA SER A 217 -1.99 21.55 -20.17
C SER A 217 -2.15 22.72 -21.16
N ALA A 218 -3.35 23.31 -21.29
CA ALA A 218 -3.55 24.51 -22.08
C ALA A 218 -2.79 25.72 -21.52
N LEU A 219 -2.78 25.87 -20.19
CA LEU A 219 -2.02 26.93 -19.53
C LEU A 219 -0.51 26.72 -19.67
N GLU A 220 -0.02 25.51 -19.41
CA GLU A 220 1.39 25.16 -19.56
C GLU A 220 1.89 25.40 -20.99
N PHE A 221 1.10 25.01 -22.00
CA PHE A 221 1.45 25.27 -23.40
C PHE A 221 1.44 26.77 -23.72
N TYR A 222 0.48 27.51 -23.15
CA TYR A 222 0.41 28.97 -23.28
C TYR A 222 1.60 29.68 -22.61
N ASP A 223 2.09 29.16 -21.48
CA ASP A 223 3.19 29.72 -20.68
C ASP A 223 4.58 29.24 -21.13
N ARG A 224 4.68 28.26 -22.01
CA ARG A 224 5.95 27.68 -22.47
C ARG A 224 6.88 28.70 -23.13
N ASP A 225 6.34 29.62 -23.92
CA ASP A 225 7.10 30.67 -24.61
C ASP A 225 6.44 32.03 -24.37
N PRO A 226 6.98 32.85 -23.44
CA PRO A 226 6.46 34.16 -23.14
C PRO A 226 6.56 35.16 -24.30
N ASP A 227 7.57 35.02 -25.16
CA ASP A 227 7.84 35.92 -26.28
C ASP A 227 6.94 35.58 -27.47
N HIS A 228 6.52 34.32 -27.59
CA HIS A 228 5.57 33.86 -28.60
C HIS A 228 4.43 33.04 -28.01
N ARG A 229 3.42 33.75 -27.51
CA ARG A 229 2.20 33.11 -26.96
C ARG A 229 1.44 32.37 -28.07
N PRO A 230 1.16 31.07 -27.92
CA PRO A 230 0.43 30.32 -28.92
C PRO A 230 -1.01 30.84 -29.05
N THR A 231 -1.50 30.80 -30.27
CA THR A 231 -2.89 31.09 -30.63
C THR A 231 -3.83 30.00 -30.12
N LEU A 232 -5.13 30.31 -30.06
CA LEU A 232 -6.16 29.34 -29.68
C LEU A 232 -6.28 28.15 -30.65
N GLU A 233 -5.89 28.35 -31.92
CA GLU A 233 -5.87 27.28 -32.92
C GLU A 233 -4.70 26.33 -32.68
N GLU A 234 -3.52 26.85 -32.35
CA GLU A 234 -2.35 26.06 -31.98
C GLU A 234 -2.57 25.28 -30.68
N ILE A 235 -3.15 25.91 -29.65
CA ILE A 235 -3.53 25.20 -28.41
C ILE A 235 -4.55 24.09 -28.72
N GLY A 236 -5.56 24.39 -29.54
CA GLY A 236 -6.57 23.40 -29.92
C GLY A 236 -5.99 22.22 -30.69
N ALA A 237 -5.10 22.49 -31.65
CA ALA A 237 -4.39 21.46 -32.40
C ALA A 237 -3.48 20.62 -31.48
N HIS A 238 -2.76 21.26 -30.55
CA HIS A 238 -1.86 20.58 -29.62
C HIS A 238 -2.59 19.62 -28.68
N LEU A 239 -3.78 20.01 -28.22
CA LEU A 239 -4.57 19.24 -27.26
C LEU A 239 -5.68 18.40 -27.92
N GLU A 240 -5.74 18.39 -29.25
CA GLU A 240 -6.78 17.70 -30.03
C GLU A 240 -8.21 18.11 -29.67
N ILE A 241 -8.41 19.41 -29.39
CA ILE A 241 -9.72 20.00 -29.05
C ILE A 241 -10.08 21.14 -30.00
N SER A 242 -11.38 21.43 -30.11
CA SER A 242 -11.84 22.59 -30.90
C SER A 242 -11.26 23.92 -30.37
N LYS A 243 -11.13 24.92 -31.24
CA LYS A 243 -10.73 26.31 -30.88
C LYS A 243 -11.54 26.86 -29.69
N ARG A 244 -12.85 26.59 -29.65
CA ARG A 244 -13.71 26.98 -28.52
C ARG A 244 -13.33 26.22 -27.25
N GLY A 245 -13.04 24.93 -27.35
CA GLY A 245 -12.54 24.11 -26.24
C GLY A 245 -11.22 24.63 -25.68
N ALA A 246 -10.26 24.98 -26.55
CA ALA A 246 -8.99 25.60 -26.19
C ALA A 246 -9.17 26.91 -25.42
N HIS A 247 -10.06 27.80 -25.91
CA HIS A 247 -10.38 29.04 -25.21
C HIS A 247 -10.92 28.79 -23.79
N LEU A 248 -11.87 27.86 -23.65
CA LEU A 248 -12.46 27.53 -22.36
C LEU A 248 -11.46 26.85 -21.41
N ALA A 249 -10.64 25.94 -21.92
CA ALA A 249 -9.61 25.25 -21.15
C ALA A 249 -8.54 26.23 -20.65
N LEU A 250 -8.04 27.11 -21.52
CA LEU A 250 -7.07 28.14 -21.15
C LEU A 250 -7.66 29.11 -20.12
N LYS A 251 -8.92 29.55 -20.31
CA LYS A 251 -9.61 30.41 -19.34
C LYS A 251 -9.68 29.75 -17.95
N MET A 252 -10.06 28.47 -17.90
CA MET A 252 -10.11 27.72 -16.65
C MET A 252 -8.72 27.51 -16.04
N GLY A 253 -7.69 27.22 -16.84
CA GLY A 253 -6.31 27.10 -16.37
C GLY A 253 -5.81 28.39 -15.72
N LYS A 254 -6.07 29.55 -16.34
CA LYS A 254 -5.75 30.85 -15.75
C LYS A 254 -6.49 31.08 -14.42
N GLU A 255 -7.78 30.77 -14.35
CA GLU A 255 -8.57 30.88 -13.12
C GLU A 255 -8.05 29.95 -12.00
N LEU A 256 -7.58 28.74 -12.35
CA LEU A 256 -6.94 27.81 -11.43
C LEU A 256 -5.63 28.39 -10.87
N GLN A 257 -4.75 28.87 -11.76
CA GLN A 257 -3.48 29.49 -11.38
C GLN A 257 -3.68 30.73 -10.51
N GLU A 258 -4.63 31.59 -10.85
CA GLU A 258 -5.00 32.78 -10.05
C GLU A 258 -5.45 32.41 -8.62
N ARG A 259 -6.09 31.25 -8.45
CA ARG A 259 -6.55 30.73 -7.14
C ARG A 259 -5.53 29.83 -6.45
N GLY A 260 -4.35 29.61 -7.04
CA GLY A 260 -3.35 28.67 -6.53
C GLY A 260 -3.83 27.21 -6.50
N LEU A 261 -4.76 26.86 -7.39
CA LEU A 261 -5.31 25.51 -7.52
C LEU A 261 -4.69 24.82 -8.74
N THR A 262 -4.54 23.49 -8.65
CA THR A 262 -4.09 22.64 -9.77
C THR A 262 -5.20 21.70 -10.24
N ASP A 263 -6.25 21.53 -9.45
CA ASP A 263 -7.38 20.65 -9.72
C ASP A 263 -8.66 21.45 -10.00
N PRO A 264 -9.34 21.24 -11.14
CA PRO A 264 -10.60 21.90 -11.45
C PRO A 264 -11.80 21.44 -10.61
N PHE A 265 -11.67 20.44 -9.76
CA PHE A 265 -12.76 19.89 -8.95
C PHE A 265 -12.53 20.16 -7.46
N ILE A 266 -13.36 21.04 -6.89
CA ILE A 266 -13.24 21.49 -5.50
C ILE A 266 -14.13 20.61 -4.60
N PRO A 267 -13.59 19.96 -3.55
CA PRO A 267 -14.40 19.21 -2.59
C PRO A 267 -15.47 20.09 -1.93
N LEU A 268 -16.67 19.53 -1.78
CA LEU A 268 -17.80 20.19 -1.14
C LEU A 268 -18.02 19.63 0.26
N THR A 269 -18.11 20.53 1.24
CA THR A 269 -18.54 20.20 2.60
C THR A 269 -20.06 20.29 2.76
N GLU A 270 -20.71 21.10 1.92
CA GLU A 270 -22.16 21.36 1.95
C GLU A 270 -22.77 21.23 0.55
N ALA A 271 -24.09 21.02 0.50
CA ALA A 271 -24.81 20.95 -0.76
C ALA A 271 -24.85 22.34 -1.43
N PRO A 272 -24.43 22.49 -2.68
CA PRO A 272 -24.38 23.79 -3.34
C PRO A 272 -25.79 24.18 -3.79
N GLU A 273 -26.14 25.46 -3.62
CA GLU A 273 -27.50 26.00 -3.86
C GLU A 273 -28.05 25.66 -5.25
N ASN A 274 -27.19 25.62 -6.26
CA ASN A 274 -27.58 25.54 -7.67
C ASN A 274 -27.11 24.28 -8.39
N ALA A 275 -26.83 23.18 -7.67
CA ALA A 275 -26.33 21.97 -8.32
C ALA A 275 -27.33 21.36 -9.31
N SER A 276 -26.87 21.20 -10.55
CA SER A 276 -27.66 20.68 -11.68
C SER A 276 -28.29 19.30 -11.44
N ARG A 277 -27.73 18.49 -10.53
CA ARG A 277 -28.16 17.10 -10.27
C ARG A 277 -28.18 16.69 -8.79
N TRP A 278 -27.99 17.64 -7.88
CA TRP A 278 -28.08 17.37 -6.44
C TRP A 278 -29.51 17.61 -5.96
N ARG A 279 -30.40 16.67 -6.24
CA ARG A 279 -31.76 16.72 -5.70
C ARG A 279 -31.79 15.91 -4.41
N PRO A 280 -32.07 16.50 -3.24
CA PRO A 280 -32.41 15.70 -2.08
C PRO A 280 -33.57 14.79 -2.47
N LYS A 281 -33.45 13.49 -2.19
CA LYS A 281 -34.55 12.55 -2.37
C LYS A 281 -35.69 13.13 -1.52
N GLN A 282 -36.76 13.64 -2.17
CA GLN A 282 -37.96 14.01 -1.43
C GLN A 282 -38.41 12.74 -0.72
N THR A 283 -38.17 12.69 0.58
CA THR A 283 -38.76 11.68 1.46
C THR A 283 -40.26 11.91 1.41
N ALA A 284 -40.95 11.05 0.65
CA ALA A 284 -42.38 10.85 0.75
C ALA A 284 -42.70 10.09 2.05
#